data_AF-A0A955FE14-F1
#
_entry.id   AF-A0A955FE14-F1
#
_cell.length_a   1.000
_cell.length_b   1.000
_cell.length_c   1.000
_cell.angle_alpha   90.00
_cell.angle_beta   90.00
_cell.angle_gamma   90.00
#
_symmetry.space_group_name_H-M   'P 1'
#
loop_
_entity.id
_entity.type
_entity.pdbx_description
1 polymer ?
#
loop_
_entity_poly.entity_id
_entity_poly.type
_entity_poly.pdbx_seq_one_letter_code
_entity_poly.pdbx_strand_id
1 'polypeptide(L)' 'ALCLISERTPYTTIGTVHDEIIVEVPADKAYDAGQEIRKLMIEAANEVLSGPIPYEVGVSINDHWTK' A
#
# COMPACT_ATOMS: atom_id res chain seq x y z
N ALA A 1 -3.47 0.77 7.69
CA ALA A 1 -3.14 1.22 6.31
C ALA A 1 -4.36 1.27 5.39
N LEU A 2 -5.14 0.18 5.27
CA LEU A 2 -6.29 0.10 4.36
C LEU A 2 -7.24 1.31 4.45
N CYS A 3 -7.62 1.72 5.67
CA CYS A 3 -8.47 2.90 5.88
C CYS A 3 -7.87 4.18 5.27
N LEU A 4 -6.58 4.44 5.53
CA LEU A 4 -5.88 5.62 5.00
C LEU A 4 -5.80 5.60 3.47
N ILE A 5 -5.57 4.44 2.86
CA ILE A 5 -5.50 4.30 1.40
C ILE A 5 -6.88 4.63 0.80
N SER A 6 -7.95 4.05 1.33
CA SER A 6 -9.31 4.27 0.85
C SER A 6 -9.80 5.72 1.04
N GLU A 7 -9.38 6.40 2.11
CA GLU A 7 -9.80 7.77 2.40
C GLU A 7 -8.98 8.83 1.65
N ARG A 8 -7.70 8.55 1.37
CA ARG A 8 -6.74 9.56 0.90
C ARG A 8 -6.30 9.38 -0.56
N THR A 9 -6.63 8.25 -1.17
CA THR A 9 -6.26 7.99 -2.57
C THR A 9 -7.51 7.73 -3.41
N PRO A 10 -7.50 8.09 -4.71
CA PRO A 10 -8.61 7.80 -5.62
C PRO A 10 -8.55 6.36 -6.17
N TYR A 11 -7.67 5.51 -5.65
CA TYR A 11 -7.40 4.18 -6.21
C TYR A 11 -8.41 3.14 -5.73
N THR A 12 -8.62 2.10 -6.54
CA THR A 12 -9.56 1.03 -6.20
C THR A 12 -8.82 -0.09 -5.46
N THR A 13 -9.11 -0.26 -4.17
CA THR A 13 -8.65 -1.44 -3.42
C THR A 13 -9.42 -2.67 -3.89
N ILE A 14 -8.70 -3.65 -4.43
CA ILE A 14 -9.27 -4.92 -4.91
C ILE A 14 -9.42 -5.91 -3.76
N GLY A 15 -8.44 -5.94 -2.85
CA GLY A 15 -8.48 -6.84 -1.70
C GLY A 15 -7.24 -6.72 -0.82
N THR A 16 -7.26 -7.49 0.27
CA THR A 16 -6.15 -7.63 1.19
C THR A 16 -5.90 -9.09 1.46
N VAL A 17 -4.64 -9.51 1.43
CA VAL A 17 -4.24 -10.90 1.68
C VAL A 17 -3.10 -10.88 2.69
N HIS A 18 -3.36 -11.36 3.91
CA HIS A 18 -2.41 -11.26 5.02
C HIS A 18 -1.95 -9.81 5.25
N ASP A 19 -0.68 -9.53 4.99
CA ASP A 19 0.00 -8.23 5.09
C ASP A 19 0.10 -7.47 3.76
N GLU A 20 -0.43 -8.05 2.68
CA GLU A 20 -0.46 -7.45 1.35
C GLU A 20 -1.79 -6.74 1.06
N ILE A 21 -1.69 -5.57 0.40
CA ILE A 21 -2.83 -4.80 -0.10
C ILE A 21 -2.74 -4.74 -1.62
N ILE A 22 -3.81 -5.14 -2.30
CA ILE A 22 -3.88 -5.14 -3.76
C ILE A 22 -4.73 -3.94 -4.19
N VAL A 23 -4.16 -3.10 -5.03
CA VAL A 23 -4.79 -1.86 -5.53
C VAL A 23 -4.71 -1.84 -7.05
N GLU A 24 -5.82 -1.51 -7.70
CA GLU A 24 -5.89 -1.28 -9.14
C GLU A 24 -5.72 0.22 -9.44
N VAL A 25 -4.80 0.52 -10.35
CA VAL A 25 -4.41 1.88 -10.72
C VAL A 25 -4.15 1.99 -12.22
N PRO A 26 -4.37 3.17 -12.83
CA PRO A 26 -3.92 3.44 -14.19
C PRO A 26 -2.43 3.16 -14.36
N ALA A 27 -2.05 2.47 -15.46
CA ALA A 27 -0.67 2.02 -15.69
C ALA A 27 0.35 3.18 -15.72
N ASP A 28 -0.06 4.35 -16.23
CA ASP A 28 0.75 5.57 -16.28
C ASP A 28 1.03 6.18 -14.89
N LYS A 29 0.27 5.77 -13.87
CA LYS A 29 0.39 6.23 -12.49
C LYS A 29 0.94 5.17 -11.53
N ALA A 30 1.19 3.95 -12.00
CA ALA A 30 1.43 2.80 -11.15
C ALA A 30 2.65 2.99 -10.21
N TYR A 31 3.73 3.60 -10.71
CA TYR A 31 4.91 3.88 -9.91
C TYR A 31 4.63 4.90 -8.80
N ASP A 32 4.04 6.05 -9.15
CA ASP A 32 3.75 7.12 -8.20
C ASP A 32 2.73 6.68 -7.15
N ALA A 33 1.67 6.00 -7.58
CA ALA A 33 0.68 5.39 -6.70
C ALA A 33 1.32 4.39 -5.72
N GLY A 34 2.26 3.57 -6.21
CA GLY A 34 3.04 2.65 -5.38
C GLY A 34 3.83 3.36 -4.29
N GLN A 35 4.52 4.46 -4.62
CA GLN A 35 5.27 5.26 -3.64
C GLN A 35 4.35 5.94 -2.62
N GLU A 36 3.20 6.44 -3.06
CA GLU A 36 2.19 7.06 -2.21
C GLU A 36 1.60 6.04 -1.22
N ILE A 37 1.18 4.87 -1.70
CA ILE A 37 0.66 3.78 -0.87
C ILE A 37 1.71 3.30 0.13
N ARG A 38 2.97 3.14 -0.31
CA ARG A 38 4.09 2.80 0.56
C ARG A 38 4.22 3.78 1.72
N LYS A 39 4.17 5.08 1.42
CA LYS A 39 4.23 6.14 2.43
C LYS A 39 3.05 6.04 3.42
N LEU A 40 1.83 5.84 2.94
CA LEU A 40 0.65 5.68 3.80
C LEU A 40 0.71 4.43 4.69
N MET A 41 1.27 3.33 4.20
CA MET A 41 1.49 2.13 5.02
C MET A 41 2.51 2.38 6.13
N ILE A 42 3.60 3.08 5.83
CA ILE A 42 4.61 3.50 6.81
C ILE A 42 4.01 4.45 7.85
N GLU A 43 3.20 5.42 7.43
CA GLU A 43 2.48 6.32 8.33
C GLU A 43 1.55 5.54 9.27
N ALA A 44 0.75 4.62 8.72
CA ALA A 44 -0.11 3.78 9.54
C ALA A 44 0.68 2.92 10.55
N ALA A 45 1.85 2.42 10.15
CA ALA A 45 2.72 1.64 11.03
C ALA A 45 3.27 2.52 12.16
N ASN A 46 3.72 3.75 11.88
CA ASN A 46 4.21 4.69 12.90
C ASN A 46 3.16 5.05 13.96
N GLU A 47 1.88 5.06 13.60
CA GLU A 47 0.80 5.39 14.54
C GLU A 47 0.54 4.27 15.55
N VAL A 48 0.83 3.01 15.21
CA VAL A 48 0.45 1.84 16.02
C VAL A 48 1.65 1.08 16.60
N LEU A 49 2.77 1.07 15.89
CA LEU A 49 4.00 0.42 16.34
C LEU A 49 4.78 1.39 17.23
N SER A 50 4.48 1.34 18.52
CA SER A 50 5.24 2.07 19.55
C SER A 50 6.59 1.39 19.79
N GLY A 51 7.68 1.94 19.25
CA GLY A 51 9.05 1.52 19.56
C GLY A 51 9.95 1.31 18.33
N PRO A 52 11.20 0.83 18.53
CA PRO A 52 12.21 0.71 17.48
C PRO A 52 12.02 -0.53 16.59
N ILE A 53 10.79 -0.99 16.38
CA ILE A 53 10.52 -2.17 15.55
C ILE A 53 10.76 -1.76 14.09
N PRO A 54 11.80 -2.29 13.43
CA PRO A 54 12.02 -2.01 12.02
C PRO A 54 10.91 -2.66 11.20
N TYR A 55 10.33 -1.93 10.27
CA TYR A 55 9.38 -2.46 9.31
C TYR A 55 9.76 -1.97 7.92
N GLU A 56 9.47 -2.80 6.93
CA GLU A 56 9.71 -2.53 5.52
C GLU A 56 8.41 -2.73 4.75
N VAL A 57 8.15 -1.83 3.81
CA VAL A 57 7.01 -1.94 2.90
C VAL A 57 7.56 -2.10 1.49
N GLY A 58 7.36 -3.30 0.94
CA GLY A 58 7.63 -3.62 -0.46
C GLY A 58 6.47 -3.20 -1.37
N VAL A 59 6.80 -2.80 -2.60
CA VAL A 59 5.81 -2.48 -3.64
C VAL A 59 6.19 -3.25 -4.90
N SER A 60 5.20 -3.90 -5.50
CA SER A 60 5.35 -4.63 -6.75
C SER A 60 4.24 -4.21 -7.72
N ILE A 61 4.58 -4.00 -8.99
CA ILE A 61 3.65 -3.58 -10.04
C ILE A 61 3.59 -4.72 -11.06
N ASN A 62 2.41 -5.32 -11.22
CA ASN A 62 2.19 -6.46 -12.12
C ASN A 62 0.81 -6.40 -12.75
N ASP A 63 0.68 -6.95 -13.95
CA ASP A 63 -0.62 -7.08 -14.65
C ASP A 63 -1.49 -8.21 -14.09
N HIS A 64 -0.89 -9.11 -13.31
CA HIS A 64 -1.52 -10.27 -12.70
C HIS A 64 -0.89 -10.57 -11.34
N TRP A 65 -1.71 -11.04 -10.41
CA TRP A 65 -1.23 -11.46 -9.10
C TRP A 65 -0.53 -12.81 -9.22
N THR A 66 0.77 -12.82 -8.93
CA THR A 66 1.61 -14.01 -8.90
C THR A 66 2.02 -14.28 -7.45
N LYS A 67 1.91 -15.55 -7.04
CA LYS A 67 2.30 -16.01 -5.71
C LYS A 67 3.82 -16.18 -5.58
#